data_AF-A0AAW8H6G7-F1
#
_entry.id   AF-A0AAW8H6G7-F1
#
_cell.length_a   1.000
_cell.length_b   1.000
_cell.length_c   1.000
_cell.angle_alpha   90.00
_cell.angle_beta   90.00
_cell.angle_gamma   90.00
#
_symmetry.space_group_name_H-M   'P 1'
#
loop_
_entity.id
_entity.type
_entity.pdbx_description
1 polymer ?
#
loop_
_entity_poly.entity_id
_entity_poly.type
_entity_poly.pdbx_seq_one_letter_code
_entity_poly.pdbx_strand_id
1 'polypeptide(L)'
;MAHIVTLNTPSREDWLSQLADVITSPDELLRLLDLETHENLLAGREAKRLFPLRVPRAFVARMEKGNPDDPLLKQTLTVQDEFVTAPGFSTDPLEEQNSVVPGLLHKYLNRALLLVKGGCAVNCRYCFRRHFPYAENQGNKRNWQVALDYIAAHPELDEIIFSGGDPLMAKDHELDWLITQLEGIPHIKRLRIHSRLPIVIPARITDELAARFERSSLQILLVNHINHANEVDQDFRMAMARLRKAGVTLLNQSVLLRGVNDNARVLANLSNALFDAGVMPYYIHVLDKVQGAAHFMVSDEEARTIMRELLTLVSGYMVPKLAREIGGEPSKTPLDLQLRQS
;
A
#
# COMPACT_ATOMS: atom_id res chain seq x y z
N MET A 1 31.10 30.60 -31.20
CA MET A 1 30.00 30.33 -30.25
C MET A 1 29.88 28.84 -30.12
N ALA A 2 30.27 28.28 -28.98
CA ALA A 2 30.22 26.84 -28.77
C ALA A 2 28.76 26.42 -28.59
N HIS A 3 28.24 25.63 -29.52
CA HIS A 3 26.98 24.93 -29.35
C HIS A 3 27.15 23.94 -28.20
N ILE A 4 26.57 24.27 -27.04
CA ILE A 4 26.37 23.31 -25.96
C ILE A 4 25.31 22.35 -26.49
N VAL A 5 25.76 21.20 -26.98
CA VAL A 5 24.91 20.04 -27.19
C VAL A 5 24.51 19.57 -25.80
N THR A 6 23.29 19.90 -25.37
CA THR A 6 22.67 19.28 -24.21
C THR A 6 22.55 17.80 -24.55
N LEU A 7 23.51 17.01 -24.09
CA LEU A 7 23.41 15.56 -24.08
C LEU A 7 22.19 15.23 -23.23
N ASN A 8 21.07 14.90 -23.89
CA ASN A 8 19.99 14.14 -23.28
C ASN A 8 20.56 12.76 -22.95
N THR A 9 21.35 12.71 -21.89
CA THR A 9 21.62 11.47 -21.18
C THR A 9 20.24 10.88 -20.86
N PRO A 10 19.94 9.63 -21.25
CA PRO A 10 18.70 9.00 -20.80
C PRO A 10 18.76 9.05 -19.28
N SER A 11 17.98 9.92 -18.65
CA SER A 11 18.02 10.06 -17.20
C SER A 11 17.66 8.68 -16.68
N ARG A 12 18.52 8.09 -15.83
CA ARG A 12 18.14 6.99 -14.96
C ARG A 12 16.71 7.30 -14.47
N GLU A 13 15.77 6.39 -14.73
CA GLU A 13 14.34 6.64 -14.48
C GLU A 13 14.18 7.31 -13.11
N ASP A 14 13.59 8.51 -13.08
CA ASP A 14 13.60 9.40 -11.90
C ASP A 14 13.20 8.68 -10.60
N TRP A 15 12.21 7.78 -10.70
CA TRP A 15 11.75 6.97 -9.57
C TRP A 15 12.83 6.05 -8.97
N LEU A 16 13.79 5.55 -9.76
CA LEU A 16 14.93 4.77 -9.26
C LEU A 16 15.91 5.64 -8.47
N SER A 17 16.02 6.93 -8.83
CA SER A 17 16.80 7.90 -8.06
C SER A 17 16.13 8.20 -6.73
N GLN A 18 14.82 8.51 -6.77
CA GLN A 18 14.02 8.75 -5.55
C GLN A 18 13.99 7.52 -4.62
N LEU A 19 13.97 6.31 -5.19
CA LEU A 19 13.99 5.07 -4.44
C LEU A 19 15.37 4.81 -3.77
N ALA A 20 16.46 5.26 -4.39
CA ALA A 20 17.79 5.15 -3.81
C ALA A 20 18.01 6.19 -2.70
N ASP A 21 17.40 7.37 -2.81
CA ASP A 21 17.49 8.48 -1.86
C ASP A 21 16.31 8.51 -0.86
N VAL A 22 15.93 7.35 -0.33
CA VAL A 22 14.95 7.28 0.77
C VAL A 22 15.60 7.65 2.10
N ILE A 23 14.88 8.39 2.93
CA ILE A 23 15.30 8.69 4.30
C ILE A 23 15.19 7.41 5.12
N THR A 24 16.24 7.08 5.86
CA THR A 24 16.33 5.89 6.71
C THR A 24 16.66 6.20 8.18
N SER A 25 16.99 7.45 8.48
CA SER A 25 17.28 7.92 9.83
C SER A 25 16.09 8.71 10.40
N PRO A 26 15.52 8.31 11.57
CA PRO A 26 14.53 9.14 12.26
C PRO A 26 15.04 10.56 12.55
N ASP A 27 16.32 10.72 12.91
CA ASP A 27 16.89 12.03 13.23
C ASP A 27 16.98 12.93 11.99
N GLU A 28 17.22 12.35 10.80
CA GLU A 28 17.17 13.10 9.55
C GLU A 28 15.74 13.56 9.23
N LEU A 29 14.76 12.65 9.37
CA LEU A 29 13.35 12.97 9.14
C LEU A 29 12.87 14.10 10.07
N LEU A 30 13.19 14.02 11.36
CA LEU A 30 12.81 15.04 12.34
C LEU A 30 13.42 16.40 12.02
N ARG A 31 14.71 16.46 11.66
CA ARG A 31 15.36 17.72 11.24
C ARG A 31 14.75 18.31 9.97
N LEU A 32 14.36 17.49 9.00
CA LEU A 32 13.74 17.99 7.76
C LEU A 32 12.38 18.64 8.00
N LEU A 33 11.72 18.24 9.10
CA LEU A 33 10.38 18.70 9.49
C LEU A 33 10.43 19.70 10.64
N ASP A 34 11.59 20.21 11.03
CA ASP A 34 11.75 21.15 12.14
C ASP A 34 11.19 20.60 13.49
N LEU A 35 11.40 19.30 13.74
CA LEU A 35 10.91 18.54 14.90
C LEU A 35 12.04 17.93 15.74
N GLU A 36 13.29 18.30 15.50
CA GLU A 36 14.46 17.71 16.15
C GLU A 36 14.56 18.00 17.66
N THR A 37 13.78 18.93 18.19
CA THR A 37 13.71 19.25 19.63
C THR A 37 12.53 18.56 20.33
N HIS A 38 11.71 17.78 19.63
CA HIS A 38 10.51 17.18 20.20
C HIS A 38 10.83 15.88 20.97
N GLU A 39 10.94 15.96 22.30
CA GLU A 39 11.41 14.87 23.17
C GLU A 39 10.67 13.53 22.96
N ASN A 40 9.34 13.57 22.88
CA ASN A 40 8.53 12.36 22.69
C ASN A 40 8.81 11.65 21.35
N LEU A 41 9.09 12.41 20.29
CA LEU A 41 9.39 11.83 18.97
C LEU A 41 10.81 11.25 18.95
N LEU A 42 11.76 11.95 19.58
CA LEU A 42 13.14 11.48 19.74
C LEU A 42 13.22 10.17 20.52
N ALA A 43 12.37 10.00 21.54
CA ALA A 43 12.32 8.77 22.34
C ALA A 43 11.96 7.52 21.49
N GLY A 44 11.26 7.71 20.36
CA GLY A 44 10.88 6.64 19.43
C GLY A 44 11.98 6.17 18.47
N ARG A 45 13.11 6.88 18.35
CA ARG A 45 14.13 6.61 17.32
C ARG A 45 14.69 5.19 17.33
N GLU A 46 14.76 4.55 18.49
CA GLU A 46 15.27 3.19 18.64
C GLU A 46 14.32 2.13 18.08
N ALA A 47 13.04 2.44 17.86
CA ALA A 47 12.08 1.50 17.27
C ALA A 47 12.42 1.16 15.80
N LYS A 48 13.33 1.90 15.16
CA LYS A 48 13.92 1.51 13.86
C LYS A 48 14.58 0.12 13.88
N ARG A 49 15.01 -0.37 15.05
CA ARG A 49 15.56 -1.72 15.22
C ARG A 49 14.50 -2.83 15.14
N LEU A 50 13.24 -2.51 15.45
CA LEU A 50 12.11 -3.43 15.33
C LEU A 50 11.62 -3.53 13.90
N PHE A 51 11.59 -2.39 13.20
CA PHE A 51 11.23 -2.29 11.80
C PHE A 51 11.88 -1.03 11.22
N PRO A 52 12.79 -1.13 10.24
CA PRO A 52 13.56 0.01 9.75
C PRO A 52 12.66 1.17 9.30
N LEU A 53 13.10 2.39 9.53
CA LEU A 53 12.48 3.56 8.91
C LEU A 53 12.89 3.61 7.44
N ARG A 54 11.91 3.79 6.55
CA ARG A 54 12.10 4.08 5.13
C ARG A 54 10.98 5.01 4.71
N VAL A 55 11.32 6.18 4.19
CA VAL A 55 10.34 7.13 3.64
C VAL A 55 10.96 7.93 2.49
N PRO A 56 10.35 7.96 1.29
CA PRO A 56 10.86 8.77 0.19
C PRO A 56 10.74 10.27 0.48
N ARG A 57 11.71 11.07 0.04
CA ARG A 57 11.68 12.53 0.20
C ARG A 57 10.44 13.17 -0.43
N ALA A 58 9.96 12.65 -1.55
CA ALA A 58 8.73 13.10 -2.19
C ALA A 58 7.47 12.88 -1.31
N PHE A 59 7.49 11.92 -0.40
CA PHE A 59 6.42 11.76 0.60
C PHE A 59 6.59 12.73 1.77
N VAL A 60 7.82 12.92 2.25
CA VAL A 60 8.12 13.89 3.32
C VAL A 60 7.79 15.32 2.92
N ALA A 61 7.95 15.70 1.64
CA ALA A 61 7.62 17.03 1.14
C ALA A 61 6.14 17.42 1.29
N ARG A 62 5.25 16.46 1.54
CA ARG A 62 3.82 16.68 1.80
C ARG A 62 3.48 16.85 3.28
N MET A 63 4.43 16.59 4.18
CA MET A 63 4.22 16.72 5.62
C MET A 63 4.32 18.19 6.05
N GLU A 64 3.53 18.57 7.03
CA GLU A 64 3.59 19.90 7.63
C GLU A 64 4.80 20.03 8.58
N LYS A 65 5.67 21.01 8.30
CA LYS A 65 6.81 21.31 9.16
C LYS A 65 6.37 21.88 10.50
N GLY A 66 7.07 21.51 11.58
CA GLY A 66 6.77 21.91 12.95
C GLY A 66 5.53 21.25 13.54
N ASN A 67 4.85 20.35 12.81
CA ASN A 67 3.65 19.66 13.27
C ASN A 67 3.96 18.22 13.70
N PRO A 68 4.09 17.93 15.01
CA PRO A 68 4.32 16.57 15.50
C PRO A 68 3.10 15.65 15.29
N ASP A 69 1.93 16.23 15.03
CA ASP A 69 0.67 15.53 14.85
C ASP A 69 0.31 15.27 13.38
N ASP A 70 1.19 15.61 12.45
CA ASP A 70 0.98 15.42 11.01
C ASP A 70 0.60 13.95 10.70
N PRO A 71 -0.52 13.72 9.98
CA PRO A 71 -1.06 12.38 9.75
C PRO A 71 -0.18 11.53 8.81
N LEU A 72 0.67 12.13 7.97
CA LEU A 72 1.62 11.40 7.13
C LEU A 72 2.86 11.03 7.94
N LEU A 73 3.32 11.91 8.82
CA LEU A 73 4.41 11.64 9.74
C LEU A 73 4.09 10.45 10.65
N LYS A 74 2.91 10.45 11.27
CA LYS A 74 2.43 9.34 12.14
C LYS A 74 2.50 7.99 11.43
N GLN A 75 2.22 7.93 10.13
CA GLN A 75 2.28 6.68 9.36
C GLN A 75 3.70 6.14 9.12
N THR A 76 4.75 6.94 9.31
CA THR A 76 6.12 6.63 8.85
C THR A 76 7.20 6.77 9.92
N LEU A 77 7.06 7.68 10.88
CA LEU A 77 8.02 7.91 11.95
C LEU A 77 7.96 6.79 12.99
N THR A 78 9.12 6.33 13.43
CA THR A 78 9.24 5.35 14.52
C THR A 78 8.84 5.95 15.87
N VAL A 79 8.02 5.25 16.65
CA VAL A 79 7.56 5.73 17.97
C VAL A 79 7.88 4.75 19.10
N GLN A 80 7.93 5.23 20.34
CA GLN A 80 8.25 4.39 21.50
C GLN A 80 7.19 3.31 21.76
N ASP A 81 5.93 3.59 21.43
CA ASP A 81 4.81 2.65 21.60
C ASP A 81 4.95 1.38 20.76
N GLU A 82 5.86 1.33 19.79
CA GLU A 82 6.15 0.12 19.03
C GLU A 82 6.84 -0.96 19.85
N PHE A 83 7.46 -0.61 20.98
CA PHE A 83 8.01 -1.57 21.92
C PHE A 83 6.94 -2.23 22.79
N VAL A 84 5.71 -1.70 22.79
CA VAL A 84 4.62 -2.23 23.61
C VAL A 84 4.07 -3.51 22.99
N THR A 85 4.24 -4.62 23.71
CA THR A 85 3.53 -5.87 23.42
C THR A 85 2.12 -5.79 24.01
N ALA A 86 1.11 -5.76 23.14
CA ALA A 86 -0.29 -5.66 23.55
C ALA A 86 -1.02 -7.02 23.45
N PRO A 87 -1.98 -7.32 24.34
CA PRO A 87 -2.76 -8.55 24.27
C PRO A 87 -3.49 -8.72 22.93
N GLY A 88 -3.40 -9.91 22.35
CA GLY A 88 -4.04 -10.25 21.07
C GLY A 88 -3.32 -9.70 19.83
N PHE A 89 -2.12 -9.11 19.99
CA PHE A 89 -1.26 -8.74 18.88
C PHE A 89 -0.18 -9.81 18.66
N SER A 90 0.11 -10.16 17.40
CA SER A 90 1.07 -11.20 17.03
C SER A 90 1.98 -10.77 15.88
N THR A 91 2.99 -11.58 15.57
CA THR A 91 3.87 -11.37 14.40
C THR A 91 3.27 -11.88 13.09
N ASP A 92 2.18 -12.66 13.16
CA ASP A 92 1.44 -13.15 11.99
C ASP A 92 -0.08 -13.06 12.26
N PRO A 93 -0.67 -11.85 12.27
CA PRO A 93 -2.08 -11.68 12.65
C PRO A 93 -3.06 -12.28 11.63
N LEU A 94 -2.57 -12.60 10.42
CA LEU A 94 -3.39 -13.06 9.30
C LEU A 94 -3.07 -14.49 8.85
N GLU A 95 -2.17 -15.17 9.56
CA GLU A 95 -1.69 -16.53 9.25
C GLU A 95 -1.14 -16.66 7.82
N GLU A 96 -0.40 -15.64 7.38
CA GLU A 96 0.10 -15.52 6.01
C GLU A 96 1.55 -15.98 5.84
N GLN A 97 2.28 -16.30 6.91
CA GLN A 97 3.68 -16.70 6.79
C GLN A 97 3.85 -18.07 6.10
N ASN A 98 2.81 -18.89 6.03
CA ASN A 98 2.79 -20.17 5.33
C ASN A 98 2.22 -19.99 3.90
N SER A 99 3.07 -20.21 2.90
CA SER A 99 2.69 -20.15 1.49
C SER A 99 2.45 -21.55 0.91
N VAL A 100 1.54 -21.67 -0.08
CA VAL A 100 1.26 -22.97 -0.73
C VAL A 100 2.43 -23.42 -1.60
N VAL A 101 3.14 -22.44 -2.18
CA VAL A 101 4.47 -22.56 -2.78
C VAL A 101 5.24 -21.27 -2.45
N PRO A 102 6.58 -21.25 -2.48
CA PRO A 102 7.35 -20.06 -2.13
C PRO A 102 6.86 -18.80 -2.87
N GLY A 103 6.43 -17.80 -2.10
CA GLY A 103 5.93 -16.54 -2.65
C GLY A 103 4.48 -16.54 -3.15
N LEU A 104 3.69 -17.60 -2.97
CA LEU A 104 2.29 -17.64 -3.39
C LEU A 104 1.36 -17.98 -2.21
N LEU A 105 0.46 -17.06 -1.88
CA LEU A 105 -0.60 -17.25 -0.88
C LEU A 105 -1.92 -17.52 -1.59
N HIS A 106 -2.50 -18.71 -1.41
CA HIS A 106 -3.81 -19.07 -1.97
C HIS A 106 -4.85 -19.18 -0.85
N LYS A 107 -5.39 -18.02 -0.44
CA LYS A 107 -6.36 -17.93 0.68
C LYS A 107 -7.82 -18.06 0.24
N TYR A 108 -8.11 -17.77 -1.03
CA TYR A 108 -9.48 -17.63 -1.52
C TYR A 108 -9.65 -18.44 -2.80
N LEU A 109 -10.84 -19.03 -2.97
CA LEU A 109 -11.11 -19.98 -4.04
C LEU A 109 -10.64 -19.52 -5.44
N ASN A 110 -10.99 -18.30 -5.85
CA ASN A 110 -10.77 -17.86 -7.23
C ASN A 110 -9.52 -16.99 -7.43
N ARG A 111 -8.72 -16.76 -6.39
CA ARG A 111 -7.60 -15.80 -6.46
C ARG A 111 -6.45 -16.13 -5.54
N ALA A 112 -5.25 -15.96 -6.05
CA ALA A 112 -4.01 -16.13 -5.30
C ALA A 112 -3.19 -14.84 -5.30
N LEU A 113 -2.40 -14.66 -4.25
CA LEU A 113 -1.53 -13.51 -4.05
C LEU A 113 -0.07 -13.92 -4.26
N LEU A 114 0.58 -13.31 -5.24
CA LEU A 114 1.97 -13.52 -5.61
C LEU A 114 2.85 -12.41 -5.03
N LEU A 115 3.85 -12.79 -4.24
CA LEU A 115 4.86 -11.90 -3.67
C LEU A 115 5.90 -11.57 -4.73
N VAL A 116 5.71 -10.45 -5.42
CA VAL A 116 6.59 -10.03 -6.52
C VAL A 116 7.91 -9.48 -6.00
N LYS A 117 7.89 -8.68 -4.92
CA LYS A 117 9.11 -8.17 -4.25
C LYS A 117 8.88 -8.09 -2.75
N GLY A 118 9.92 -8.34 -1.96
CA GLY A 118 9.83 -8.26 -0.50
C GLY A 118 10.06 -6.86 0.11
N GLY A 119 10.71 -5.96 -0.63
CA GLY A 119 11.01 -4.62 -0.13
C GLY A 119 9.89 -3.60 -0.40
N CYS A 120 9.89 -2.51 0.38
CA CYS A 120 9.07 -1.32 0.18
C CYS A 120 9.92 -0.06 0.07
N ALA A 121 9.44 0.95 -0.67
CA ALA A 121 10.01 2.30 -0.64
C ALA A 121 9.65 3.04 0.66
N VAL A 122 8.50 2.71 1.25
CA VAL A 122 8.02 3.25 2.54
C VAL A 122 7.69 2.11 3.50
N ASN A 123 8.18 2.20 4.73
CA ASN A 123 7.87 1.26 5.79
C ASN A 123 6.76 1.83 6.68
N CYS A 124 5.50 1.52 6.34
CA CYS A 124 4.34 1.94 7.12
C CYS A 124 4.40 1.40 8.55
N ARG A 125 4.24 2.24 9.57
CA ARG A 125 4.31 1.79 10.98
C ARG A 125 3.18 0.86 11.39
N TYR A 126 2.11 0.86 10.62
CA TYR A 126 0.94 -0.03 10.75
C TYR A 126 1.00 -1.27 9.83
N CYS A 127 2.16 -1.57 9.21
CA CYS A 127 2.28 -2.68 8.27
C CYS A 127 2.08 -4.05 8.95
N PHE A 128 1.00 -4.75 8.59
CA PHE A 128 0.71 -6.10 9.10
C PHE A 128 1.74 -7.16 8.66
N ARG A 129 2.51 -6.91 7.59
CA ARG A 129 3.61 -7.76 7.11
C ARG A 129 4.99 -7.34 7.58
N ARG A 130 5.11 -6.45 8.57
CA ARG A 130 6.42 -5.99 9.08
C ARG A 130 7.31 -7.13 9.59
N HIS A 131 6.73 -8.27 9.97
CA HIS A 131 7.43 -9.48 10.45
C HIS A 131 7.44 -10.63 9.43
N PHE A 132 7.01 -10.39 8.19
CA PHE A 132 6.91 -11.45 7.17
C PHE A 132 8.30 -11.95 6.73
N PRO A 133 8.52 -13.28 6.58
CA PRO A 133 9.81 -13.86 6.23
C PRO A 133 10.14 -13.71 4.72
N TYR A 134 10.37 -12.48 4.27
CA TYR A 134 10.65 -12.18 2.86
C TYR A 134 11.93 -12.84 2.32
N ALA A 135 12.89 -13.17 3.20
CA ALA A 135 14.13 -13.85 2.81
C ALA A 135 13.87 -15.29 2.29
N GLU A 136 12.80 -15.92 2.76
CA GLU A 136 12.36 -17.26 2.35
C GLU A 136 11.44 -17.21 1.12
N ASN A 137 10.86 -16.05 0.85
CA ASN A 137 9.87 -15.81 -0.20
C ASN A 137 10.39 -14.80 -1.24
N GLN A 138 11.61 -15.03 -1.73
CA GLN A 138 12.27 -14.09 -2.62
C GLN A 138 11.52 -13.94 -3.95
N GLY A 139 11.27 -12.69 -4.32
CA GLY A 139 10.70 -12.30 -5.61
C GLY A 139 11.74 -12.38 -6.74
N ASN A 140 12.01 -13.60 -7.19
CA ASN A 140 12.95 -13.91 -8.27
C ASN A 140 12.31 -14.87 -9.29
N LYS A 141 12.89 -14.95 -10.50
CA LYS A 141 12.35 -15.77 -11.60
C LYS A 141 12.16 -17.25 -11.25
N ARG A 142 13.03 -17.82 -10.41
CA ARG A 142 12.91 -19.23 -10.00
C ARG A 142 11.64 -19.46 -9.19
N ASN A 143 11.40 -18.64 -8.18
CA ASN A 143 10.21 -18.76 -7.33
C ASN A 143 8.94 -18.38 -8.10
N TRP A 144 9.02 -17.37 -8.97
CA TRP A 144 7.91 -17.00 -9.84
C TRP A 144 7.50 -18.12 -10.79
N GLN A 145 8.45 -18.87 -11.36
CA GLN A 145 8.11 -20.00 -12.22
C GLN A 145 7.34 -21.08 -11.44
N VAL A 146 7.79 -21.43 -10.23
CA VAL A 146 7.06 -22.40 -9.37
C VAL A 146 5.65 -21.91 -9.06
N ALA A 147 5.47 -20.61 -8.80
CA ALA A 147 4.15 -20.04 -8.59
C ALA A 147 3.28 -20.06 -9.86
N LEU A 148 3.85 -19.79 -11.03
CA LEU A 148 3.13 -19.85 -12.32
C LEU A 148 2.71 -21.29 -12.65
N ASP A 149 3.55 -22.28 -12.37
CA ASP A 149 3.22 -23.70 -12.55
C ASP A 149 2.04 -24.10 -11.64
N TYR A 150 2.05 -23.64 -10.39
CA TYR A 150 0.91 -23.80 -9.49
C TYR A 150 -0.34 -23.13 -10.08
N ILE A 151 -0.27 -21.86 -10.48
CA ILE A 151 -1.42 -21.11 -11.02
C ILE A 151 -2.01 -21.82 -12.25
N ALA A 152 -1.16 -22.32 -13.15
CA ALA A 152 -1.60 -23.06 -14.34
C ALA A 152 -2.31 -24.37 -14.00
N ALA A 153 -1.95 -25.02 -12.90
CA ALA A 153 -2.56 -26.27 -12.44
C ALA A 153 -3.90 -26.09 -11.69
N HIS A 154 -4.30 -24.85 -11.37
CA HIS A 154 -5.49 -24.53 -10.55
C HIS A 154 -6.50 -23.70 -11.36
N PRO A 155 -7.37 -24.35 -12.16
CA PRO A 155 -8.28 -23.69 -13.11
C PRO A 155 -9.42 -22.90 -12.45
N GLU A 156 -9.64 -23.08 -11.14
CA GLU A 156 -10.56 -22.27 -10.34
C GLU A 156 -10.08 -20.82 -10.17
N LEU A 157 -8.77 -20.57 -10.32
CA LEU A 157 -8.20 -19.23 -10.28
C LEU A 157 -8.65 -18.44 -11.51
N ASP A 158 -9.14 -17.22 -11.31
CA ASP A 158 -9.41 -16.28 -12.41
C ASP A 158 -8.75 -14.91 -12.21
N GLU A 159 -8.12 -14.71 -11.05
CA GLU A 159 -7.43 -13.49 -10.67
C GLU A 159 -6.12 -13.78 -9.93
N ILE A 160 -5.05 -13.07 -10.31
CA ILE A 160 -3.80 -13.04 -9.56
C ILE A 160 -3.58 -11.66 -8.96
N ILE A 161 -3.14 -11.62 -7.70
CA ILE A 161 -2.84 -10.40 -6.97
C ILE A 161 -1.33 -10.25 -6.83
N PHE A 162 -0.73 -9.27 -7.51
CA PHE A 162 0.64 -8.86 -7.22
C PHE A 162 0.70 -8.10 -5.91
N SER A 163 1.54 -8.60 -5.01
CA SER A 163 1.76 -8.07 -3.67
C SER A 163 3.20 -8.36 -3.24
N GLY A 164 3.47 -8.42 -1.93
CA GLY A 164 4.82 -8.54 -1.38
C GLY A 164 5.01 -7.57 -0.23
N GLY A 165 6.15 -6.89 -0.24
CA GLY A 165 6.29 -5.56 0.32
C GLY A 165 5.55 -4.58 -0.58
N ASP A 166 6.13 -4.25 -1.74
CA ASP A 166 5.45 -3.51 -2.80
C ASP A 166 5.81 -4.08 -4.19
N PRO A 167 4.85 -4.55 -4.99
CA PRO A 167 5.12 -5.20 -6.27
C PRO A 167 5.66 -4.25 -7.34
N LEU A 168 5.34 -2.95 -7.28
CA LEU A 168 5.85 -1.97 -8.25
C LEU A 168 7.31 -1.60 -7.98
N MET A 169 7.93 -2.13 -6.92
CA MET A 169 9.38 -2.13 -6.76
C MET A 169 10.11 -2.96 -7.82
N ALA A 170 9.40 -3.87 -8.50
CA ALA A 170 9.96 -4.63 -9.60
C ALA A 170 10.27 -3.72 -10.80
N LYS A 171 11.35 -4.05 -11.50
CA LYS A 171 11.75 -3.34 -12.72
C LYS A 171 10.75 -3.64 -13.85
N ASP A 172 10.66 -2.75 -14.83
CA ASP A 172 9.68 -2.89 -15.91
C ASP A 172 9.80 -4.22 -16.67
N HIS A 173 11.02 -4.70 -16.96
CA HIS A 173 11.22 -6.01 -17.59
C HIS A 173 10.81 -7.21 -16.71
N GLU A 174 10.80 -7.07 -15.38
CA GLU A 174 10.34 -8.12 -14.48
C GLU A 174 8.81 -8.19 -14.47
N LEU A 175 8.16 -7.02 -14.41
CA LEU A 175 6.70 -6.92 -14.50
C LEU A 175 6.21 -7.38 -15.88
N ASP A 176 6.85 -6.94 -16.96
CA ASP A 176 6.52 -7.35 -18.33
C ASP A 176 6.58 -8.87 -18.49
N TRP A 177 7.65 -9.50 -18.00
CA TRP A 177 7.78 -10.95 -18.05
C TRP A 177 6.67 -11.66 -17.26
N LEU A 178 6.41 -11.24 -16.02
CA LEU A 178 5.37 -11.85 -15.18
C LEU A 178 3.97 -11.70 -15.79
N ILE A 179 3.62 -10.51 -16.26
CA ILE A 179 2.32 -10.24 -16.88
C ILE A 179 2.18 -11.09 -18.14
N THR A 180 3.21 -11.16 -18.97
CA THR A 180 3.21 -11.98 -20.19
C THR A 180 3.02 -13.47 -19.90
N GLN A 181 3.63 -13.99 -18.82
CA GLN A 181 3.41 -15.38 -18.42
C GLN A 181 1.95 -15.61 -17.96
N LEU A 182 1.37 -14.68 -17.19
CA LEU A 182 -0.02 -14.78 -16.75
C LEU A 182 -1.02 -14.68 -17.89
N GLU A 183 -0.77 -13.82 -18.89
CA GLU A 183 -1.58 -13.70 -20.11
C GLU A 183 -1.64 -15.01 -20.91
N GLY A 184 -0.62 -15.87 -20.77
CA GLY A 184 -0.58 -17.19 -21.38
C GLY A 184 -1.43 -18.25 -20.68
N ILE A 185 -1.99 -17.98 -19.49
CA ILE A 185 -2.78 -18.93 -18.71
C ILE A 185 -4.28 -18.70 -18.99
N PRO A 186 -4.98 -19.62 -19.69
CA PRO A 186 -6.31 -19.34 -20.26
C PRO A 186 -7.41 -18.98 -19.25
N HIS A 187 -7.33 -19.51 -18.03
CA HIS A 187 -8.33 -19.24 -16.98
C HIS A 187 -8.13 -17.91 -16.26
N ILE A 188 -6.94 -17.29 -16.36
CA ILE A 188 -6.64 -16.02 -15.70
C ILE A 188 -7.20 -14.86 -16.52
N LYS A 189 -8.05 -14.07 -15.87
CA LYS A 189 -8.76 -12.95 -16.50
C LYS A 189 -8.34 -11.59 -15.95
N ARG A 190 -7.87 -11.57 -14.70
CA ARG A 190 -7.63 -10.34 -13.96
C ARG A 190 -6.26 -10.35 -13.30
N LEU A 191 -5.61 -9.19 -13.35
CA LEU A 191 -4.43 -8.91 -12.57
C LEU A 191 -4.74 -7.75 -11.64
N ARG A 192 -4.65 -8.00 -10.33
CA ARG A 192 -4.77 -6.96 -9.32
C ARG A 192 -3.40 -6.64 -8.76
N ILE A 193 -3.04 -5.37 -8.64
CA ILE A 193 -1.76 -4.92 -8.12
C ILE A 193 -2.03 -4.14 -6.85
N HIS A 194 -1.46 -4.55 -5.72
CA HIS A 194 -1.54 -3.80 -4.46
C HIS A 194 -0.25 -3.03 -4.25
N SER A 195 -0.27 -1.70 -4.37
CA SER A 195 0.95 -0.91 -4.27
C SER A 195 0.73 0.41 -3.55
N ARG A 196 1.72 0.79 -2.73
CA ARG A 196 1.82 2.11 -2.12
C ARG A 196 2.85 2.99 -2.84
N LEU A 197 3.65 2.42 -3.74
CA LEU A 197 4.70 3.09 -4.47
C LEU A 197 4.22 4.31 -5.28
N PRO A 198 3.06 4.28 -6.00
CA PRO A 198 2.57 5.46 -6.71
C PRO A 198 2.23 6.63 -5.80
N ILE A 199 1.93 6.35 -4.53
CA ILE A 199 1.66 7.38 -3.52
C ILE A 199 2.97 8.02 -3.08
N VAL A 200 3.98 7.22 -2.74
CA VAL A 200 5.22 7.74 -2.14
C VAL A 200 6.30 8.13 -3.16
N ILE A 201 6.23 7.59 -4.38
CA ILE A 201 7.06 7.91 -5.55
C ILE A 201 6.15 7.87 -6.81
N PRO A 202 5.35 8.92 -7.07
CA PRO A 202 4.45 8.96 -8.24
C PRO A 202 5.16 8.75 -9.59
N ALA A 203 6.43 9.15 -9.68
CA ALA A 203 7.30 8.96 -10.84
C ALA A 203 7.46 7.49 -11.28
N ARG A 204 7.11 6.51 -10.42
CA ARG A 204 7.11 5.08 -10.80
C ARG A 204 6.13 4.78 -11.93
N ILE A 205 5.07 5.56 -12.05
CA ILE A 205 4.07 5.43 -13.11
C ILE A 205 4.58 6.13 -14.38
N THR A 206 5.47 5.44 -15.07
CA THR A 206 6.09 5.87 -16.33
C THR A 206 5.15 5.64 -17.52
N ASP A 207 5.46 6.26 -18.66
CA ASP A 207 4.76 5.98 -19.92
C ASP A 207 5.01 4.52 -20.38
N GLU A 208 6.22 3.98 -20.16
CA GLU A 208 6.58 2.59 -20.45
C GLU A 208 5.67 1.60 -19.69
N LEU A 209 5.53 1.80 -18.37
CA LEU A 209 4.68 0.95 -17.53
C LEU A 209 3.21 1.06 -17.93
N ALA A 210 2.72 2.28 -18.15
CA ALA A 210 1.34 2.50 -18.56
C ALA A 210 1.03 1.85 -19.91
N ALA A 211 1.95 1.97 -20.87
CA ALA A 211 1.83 1.33 -22.17
C ALA A 211 1.88 -0.21 -22.06
N ARG A 212 2.64 -0.77 -21.12
CA ARG A 212 2.60 -2.21 -20.86
C ARG A 212 1.25 -2.67 -20.32
N PHE A 213 0.65 -1.90 -19.41
CA PHE A 213 -0.68 -2.20 -18.88
C PHE A 213 -1.77 -2.08 -19.95
N GLU A 214 -1.71 -1.06 -20.80
CA GLU A 214 -2.66 -0.84 -21.91
C GLU A 214 -2.67 -2.01 -22.90
N ARG A 215 -1.50 -2.61 -23.17
CA ARG A 215 -1.36 -3.75 -24.09
C ARG A 215 -1.80 -5.09 -23.48
N SER A 216 -2.13 -5.14 -22.19
CA SER A 216 -2.42 -6.40 -21.53
C SER A 216 -3.75 -6.99 -21.95
N SER A 217 -3.81 -8.32 -22.13
CA SER A 217 -5.08 -9.02 -22.31
C SER A 217 -5.85 -9.22 -20.99
N LEU A 218 -5.19 -9.02 -19.85
CA LEU A 218 -5.79 -9.11 -18.52
C LEU A 218 -6.50 -7.80 -18.18
N GLN A 219 -7.63 -7.89 -17.47
CA GLN A 219 -8.20 -6.72 -16.81
C GLN A 219 -7.31 -6.32 -15.62
N ILE A 220 -6.61 -5.20 -15.74
CA ILE A 220 -5.70 -4.72 -14.69
C ILE A 220 -6.45 -3.81 -13.71
N LEU A 221 -6.28 -4.10 -12.42
CA LEU A 221 -6.75 -3.27 -11.31
C LEU A 221 -5.55 -2.86 -10.46
N LEU A 222 -5.43 -1.59 -10.10
CA LEU A 222 -4.46 -1.11 -9.12
C LEU A 222 -5.20 -0.68 -7.85
N VAL A 223 -4.87 -1.33 -6.74
CA VAL A 223 -5.34 -0.97 -5.40
C VAL A 223 -4.25 -0.16 -4.71
N ASN A 224 -4.48 1.14 -4.62
CA ASN A 224 -3.67 2.08 -3.84
C ASN A 224 -3.88 1.86 -2.34
N HIS A 225 -2.93 2.36 -1.54
CA HIS A 225 -2.98 2.31 -0.09
C HIS A 225 -2.79 3.69 0.53
N ILE A 226 -3.86 4.48 0.54
CA ILE A 226 -3.90 5.87 1.02
C ILE A 226 -4.78 5.95 2.26
N ASN A 227 -4.29 6.59 3.33
CA ASN A 227 -5.02 6.75 4.59
C ASN A 227 -5.46 8.18 4.86
N HIS A 228 -4.84 9.18 4.23
CA HIS A 228 -5.17 10.58 4.45
C HIS A 228 -5.19 11.38 3.14
N ALA A 229 -6.06 12.40 3.05
CA ALA A 229 -6.22 13.23 1.85
C ALA A 229 -4.92 13.96 1.45
N ASN A 230 -4.09 14.33 2.43
CA ASN A 230 -2.79 14.98 2.21
C ASN A 230 -1.78 14.10 1.45
N GLU A 231 -2.03 12.79 1.32
CA GLU A 231 -1.21 11.91 0.47
C GLU A 231 -1.52 12.09 -1.03
N VAL A 232 -2.65 12.73 -1.39
CA VAL A 232 -3.13 12.90 -2.77
C VAL A 232 -2.69 14.26 -3.33
N ASP A 233 -1.45 14.32 -3.80
CA ASP A 233 -0.89 15.51 -4.47
C ASP A 233 -1.16 15.51 -5.99
N GLN A 234 -0.64 16.54 -6.67
CA GLN A 234 -0.80 16.71 -8.11
C GLN A 234 -0.07 15.65 -8.92
N ASP A 235 1.12 15.23 -8.49
CA ASP A 235 1.90 14.21 -9.20
C ASP A 235 1.22 12.84 -9.14
N PHE A 236 0.65 12.48 -7.99
CA PHE A 236 -0.20 11.31 -7.84
C PHE A 236 -1.42 11.38 -8.78
N ARG A 237 -2.13 12.52 -8.82
CA ARG A 237 -3.28 12.70 -9.73
C ARG A 237 -2.90 12.50 -11.19
N MET A 238 -1.74 13.02 -11.60
CA MET A 238 -1.22 12.83 -12.96
C MET A 238 -0.88 11.37 -13.25
N ALA A 239 -0.24 10.68 -12.31
CA ALA A 239 0.04 9.25 -12.39
C ALA A 239 -1.24 8.41 -12.53
N MET A 240 -2.26 8.69 -11.70
CA MET A 240 -3.56 7.99 -11.77
C MET A 240 -4.29 8.28 -13.09
N ALA A 241 -4.25 9.52 -13.57
CA ALA A 241 -4.82 9.87 -14.88
C ALA A 241 -4.16 9.09 -16.03
N ARG A 242 -2.83 8.89 -15.98
CA ARG A 242 -2.09 8.06 -16.95
C ARG A 242 -2.57 6.61 -16.91
N LEU A 243 -2.67 6.01 -15.72
CA LEU A 243 -3.14 4.62 -15.57
C LEU A 243 -4.59 4.43 -16.04
N ARG A 244 -5.47 5.39 -15.77
CA ARG A 244 -6.86 5.34 -16.28
C ARG A 244 -6.93 5.38 -17.79
N LYS A 245 -6.09 6.20 -18.44
CA LYS A 245 -6.00 6.22 -19.92
C LYS A 245 -5.54 4.88 -20.47
N ALA A 246 -4.67 4.18 -19.75
CA ALA A 246 -4.24 2.81 -20.06
C ALA A 246 -5.30 1.73 -19.71
N GLY A 247 -6.53 2.10 -19.33
CA GLY A 247 -7.61 1.17 -19.03
C GLY A 247 -7.57 0.53 -17.63
N VAL A 248 -6.68 0.98 -16.74
CA VAL A 248 -6.56 0.42 -15.39
C VAL A 248 -7.72 0.88 -14.50
N THR A 249 -8.35 -0.08 -13.81
CA THR A 249 -9.32 0.24 -12.74
C THR A 249 -8.58 0.62 -11.47
N LEU A 250 -8.84 1.82 -10.94
CA LEU A 250 -8.15 2.35 -9.76
C LEU A 250 -9.03 2.28 -8.52
N LEU A 251 -8.54 1.60 -7.50
CA LEU A 251 -9.19 1.42 -6.20
C LEU A 251 -8.28 1.94 -5.08
N ASN A 252 -8.85 2.22 -3.92
CA ASN A 252 -8.09 2.50 -2.70
C ASN A 252 -8.53 1.61 -1.55
N GLN A 253 -7.58 0.98 -0.87
CA GLN A 253 -7.79 0.41 0.46
C GLN A 253 -7.09 1.29 1.48
N SER A 254 -7.78 1.60 2.58
CA SER A 254 -7.22 2.32 3.73
C SER A 254 -7.24 1.42 4.95
N VAL A 255 -6.51 1.80 5.99
CA VAL A 255 -6.63 1.26 7.34
C VAL A 255 -7.15 2.38 8.23
N LEU A 256 -8.09 2.06 9.12
CA LEU A 256 -8.57 2.97 10.15
C LEU A 256 -7.51 3.02 11.26
N LEU A 257 -6.88 4.19 11.41
CA LEU A 257 -5.69 4.40 12.23
C LEU A 257 -5.93 5.56 13.19
N ARG A 258 -5.74 5.29 14.49
CA ARG A 258 -5.83 6.30 15.56
C ARG A 258 -4.90 7.48 15.28
N GLY A 259 -5.44 8.70 15.38
CA GLY A 259 -4.70 9.94 15.20
C GLY A 259 -4.29 10.24 13.76
N VAL A 260 -4.80 9.48 12.78
CA VAL A 260 -4.55 9.69 11.35
C VAL A 260 -5.86 9.91 10.61
N ASN A 261 -6.79 8.95 10.69
CA ASN A 261 -8.05 9.00 9.95
C ASN A 261 -9.24 8.41 10.72
N ASP A 262 -9.13 8.31 12.03
CA ASP A 262 -10.18 7.91 12.98
C ASP A 262 -11.26 9.00 13.17
N ASN A 263 -11.69 9.62 12.08
CA ASN A 263 -12.67 10.69 12.06
C ASN A 263 -13.47 10.70 10.75
N ALA A 264 -14.80 10.81 10.81
CA ALA A 264 -15.66 10.74 9.64
C ALA A 264 -15.42 11.87 8.63
N ARG A 265 -15.11 13.09 9.08
CA ARG A 265 -14.79 14.22 8.19
C ARG A 265 -13.44 14.03 7.50
N VAL A 266 -12.45 13.48 8.21
CA VAL A 266 -11.15 13.13 7.61
C VAL A 266 -11.33 12.07 6.53
N LEU A 267 -12.13 11.05 6.79
CA LEU A 267 -12.47 10.03 5.78
C LEU A 267 -13.29 10.60 4.62
N ALA A 268 -14.21 11.54 4.87
CA ALA A 268 -14.95 12.22 3.81
C ALA A 268 -14.01 13.02 2.90
N ASN A 269 -13.04 13.75 3.48
CA ASN A 269 -12.01 14.46 2.72
C ASN A 269 -11.16 13.50 1.89
N LEU A 270 -10.77 12.37 2.47
CA LEU A 270 -10.04 11.32 1.75
C LEU A 270 -10.86 10.79 0.57
N SER A 271 -12.13 10.41 0.79
CA SER A 271 -13.01 9.90 -0.26
C SER A 271 -13.16 10.88 -1.43
N ASN A 272 -13.34 12.17 -1.16
CA ASN A 272 -13.41 13.20 -2.20
C ASN A 272 -12.07 13.34 -2.94
N ALA A 273 -10.95 13.43 -2.20
CA ALA A 273 -9.62 13.55 -2.82
C ALA A 273 -9.29 12.37 -3.74
N LEU A 274 -9.63 11.14 -3.32
CA LEU A 274 -9.49 9.93 -4.13
C LEU A 274 -10.36 10.00 -5.39
N PHE A 275 -11.63 10.34 -5.24
CA PHE A 275 -12.56 10.37 -6.37
C PHE A 275 -12.18 11.44 -7.39
N ASP A 276 -11.72 12.61 -6.94
CA ASP A 276 -11.17 13.66 -7.80
C ASP A 276 -9.90 13.21 -8.55
N ALA A 277 -9.14 12.26 -8.00
CA ALA A 277 -8.01 11.62 -8.67
C ALA A 277 -8.42 10.45 -9.58
N GLY A 278 -9.72 10.15 -9.67
CA GLY A 278 -10.26 9.01 -10.42
C GLY A 278 -10.05 7.66 -9.75
N VAL A 279 -9.86 7.64 -8.43
CA VAL A 279 -9.66 6.43 -7.62
C VAL A 279 -10.91 6.16 -6.79
N MET A 280 -11.43 4.94 -6.85
CA MET A 280 -12.62 4.55 -6.09
C MET A 280 -12.26 4.13 -4.65
N PRO A 281 -12.87 4.71 -3.60
CA PRO A 281 -12.78 4.18 -2.24
C PRO A 281 -13.35 2.75 -2.19
N TYR A 282 -12.52 1.76 -1.86
CA TYR A 282 -12.89 0.34 -1.93
C TYR A 282 -13.08 -0.28 -0.55
N TYR A 283 -12.01 -0.34 0.25
CA TYR A 283 -12.04 -0.84 1.61
C TYR A 283 -11.49 0.17 2.60
N ILE A 284 -12.03 0.15 3.81
CA ILE A 284 -11.34 0.61 5.01
C ILE A 284 -11.23 -0.58 5.96
N HIS A 285 -10.00 -0.98 6.24
CA HIS A 285 -9.68 -2.09 7.11
C HIS A 285 -9.59 -1.59 8.55
N VAL A 286 -10.19 -2.29 9.49
CA VAL A 286 -9.75 -2.15 10.89
C VAL A 286 -8.33 -2.70 11.03
N LEU A 287 -7.56 -2.15 11.95
CA LEU A 287 -6.16 -2.51 12.13
C LEU A 287 -6.00 -4.03 12.39
N ASP A 288 -5.20 -4.69 11.54
CA ASP A 288 -4.73 -6.04 11.81
C ASP A 288 -3.81 -5.99 13.04
N LYS A 289 -4.02 -6.89 14.01
CA LYS A 289 -3.35 -6.85 15.31
C LYS A 289 -1.88 -7.29 15.21
N VAL A 290 -1.06 -6.54 14.49
CA VAL A 290 0.37 -6.81 14.32
C VAL A 290 1.18 -6.20 15.46
N GLN A 291 2.08 -6.99 16.04
CA GLN A 291 2.96 -6.54 17.12
C GLN A 291 3.74 -5.29 16.69
N GLY A 292 3.69 -4.26 17.54
CA GLY A 292 4.32 -2.96 17.31
C GLY A 292 3.41 -1.89 16.68
N ALA A 293 2.13 -2.18 16.43
CA ALA A 293 1.17 -1.22 15.87
C ALA A 293 -0.02 -0.90 16.79
N ALA A 294 -0.04 -1.38 18.04
CA ALA A 294 -1.21 -1.30 18.91
C ALA A 294 -1.71 0.13 19.21
N HIS A 295 -0.82 1.13 19.17
CA HIS A 295 -1.16 2.53 19.33
C HIS A 295 -2.07 3.09 18.22
N PHE A 296 -2.15 2.42 17.05
CA PHE A 296 -3.09 2.78 15.99
C PHE A 296 -4.51 2.22 16.19
N MET A 297 -4.73 1.39 17.21
CA MET A 297 -5.98 0.66 17.35
C MET A 297 -7.20 1.58 17.49
N VAL A 298 -8.24 1.28 16.71
CA VAL A 298 -9.58 1.86 16.82
C VAL A 298 -10.52 0.72 17.14
N SER A 299 -11.38 0.88 18.15
CA SER A 299 -12.33 -0.18 18.53
C SER A 299 -13.39 -0.38 17.43
N ASP A 300 -13.95 -1.59 17.33
CA ASP A 300 -14.98 -1.86 16.32
C ASP A 300 -16.25 -1.02 16.55
N GLU A 301 -16.55 -0.65 17.80
CA GLU A 301 -17.69 0.21 18.13
C GLU A 301 -17.46 1.64 17.62
N GLU A 302 -16.26 2.16 17.83
CA GLU A 302 -15.86 3.48 17.34
C GLU A 302 -15.78 3.49 15.81
N ALA A 303 -15.21 2.46 15.20
CA ALA A 303 -15.16 2.29 13.75
C ALA A 303 -16.57 2.30 13.11
N ARG A 304 -17.53 1.59 13.72
CA ARG A 304 -18.94 1.63 13.28
C ARG A 304 -19.52 3.03 13.40
N THR A 305 -19.26 3.72 14.50
CA THR A 305 -19.76 5.09 14.71
C THR A 305 -19.22 6.04 13.65
N ILE A 306 -17.91 6.01 13.38
CA ILE A 306 -17.25 6.79 12.34
C ILE A 306 -17.86 6.50 10.96
N MET A 307 -18.05 5.22 10.62
CA MET A 307 -18.60 4.84 9.32
C MET A 307 -20.07 5.22 9.14
N ARG A 308 -20.87 5.18 10.22
CA ARG A 308 -22.25 5.68 10.21
C ARG A 308 -22.31 7.18 9.97
N GLU A 309 -21.41 7.95 10.58
CA GLU A 309 -21.32 9.38 10.30
C GLU A 309 -20.84 9.65 8.87
N LEU A 310 -19.84 8.91 8.38
CA LEU A 310 -19.32 9.05 7.01
C LEU A 310 -20.42 8.87 5.94
N LEU A 311 -21.36 7.93 6.14
CA LEU A 311 -22.51 7.72 5.24
C LEU A 311 -23.34 8.99 5.03
N THR A 312 -23.34 9.92 5.98
CA THR A 312 -24.08 11.19 5.89
C THR A 312 -23.30 12.31 5.18
N LEU A 313 -21.98 12.13 5.00
CA LEU A 313 -21.07 13.17 4.54
C LEU A 313 -20.69 13.07 3.06
N VAL A 314 -20.82 11.89 2.45
CA VAL A 314 -20.42 11.63 1.07
C VAL A 314 -21.45 10.81 0.31
N SER A 315 -21.40 10.86 -1.02
CA SER A 315 -22.23 10.01 -1.86
C SER A 315 -21.95 8.53 -1.61
N GLY A 316 -22.99 7.68 -1.71
CA GLY A 316 -22.89 6.27 -1.34
C GLY A 316 -21.80 5.47 -2.08
N TYR A 317 -21.51 5.80 -3.34
CA TYR A 317 -20.43 5.15 -4.09
C TYR A 317 -19.03 5.53 -3.61
N MET A 318 -18.89 6.60 -2.81
CA MET A 318 -17.62 7.03 -2.20
C MET A 318 -17.46 6.52 -0.76
N VAL A 319 -18.39 5.71 -0.27
CA VAL A 319 -18.31 5.10 1.06
C VAL A 319 -17.62 3.74 0.93
N PRO A 320 -16.39 3.57 1.46
CA PRO A 320 -15.70 2.29 1.39
C PRO A 320 -16.38 1.25 2.30
N LYS A 321 -16.13 -0.03 2.03
CA LYS A 321 -16.60 -1.11 2.90
C LYS A 321 -15.72 -1.19 4.15
N LEU A 322 -16.31 -1.18 5.34
CA LEU A 322 -15.59 -1.48 6.59
C LEU A 322 -15.38 -2.99 6.69
N ALA A 323 -14.13 -3.43 6.78
CA ALA A 323 -13.79 -4.84 6.78
C ALA A 323 -12.66 -5.19 7.75
N ARG A 324 -12.61 -6.47 8.12
CA ARG A 324 -11.50 -7.11 8.82
C ARG A 324 -10.99 -8.28 7.99
N GLU A 325 -9.68 -8.47 7.98
CA GLU A 325 -9.09 -9.72 7.53
C GLU A 325 -8.94 -10.64 8.75
N ILE A 326 -9.37 -11.89 8.59
CA ILE A 326 -9.26 -12.93 9.63
C ILE A 326 -8.53 -14.11 8.98
N GLY A 327 -7.49 -14.61 9.63
CA GLY A 327 -6.77 -15.80 9.17
C GLY A 327 -7.72 -16.99 8.97
N GLY A 328 -7.52 -17.74 7.89
CA GLY A 328 -8.33 -18.92 7.56
C GLY A 328 -9.73 -18.65 6.97
N GLU A 329 -10.27 -17.44 7.03
CA GLU A 329 -11.59 -17.14 6.47
C GLU A 329 -11.59 -17.07 4.93
N PRO A 330 -12.65 -17.55 4.25
CA PRO A 330 -12.72 -17.62 2.79
C PRO A 330 -12.95 -16.26 2.12
N SER A 331 -13.12 -15.19 2.90
CA SER A 331 -13.28 -13.83 2.41
C SER A 331 -12.96 -12.81 3.50
N LYS A 332 -12.74 -11.55 3.11
CA LYS A 332 -12.73 -10.41 4.04
C LYS A 332 -14.07 -10.34 4.75
N THR A 333 -14.05 -10.27 6.07
CA THR A 333 -15.26 -10.18 6.90
C THR A 333 -15.73 -8.73 6.97
N PRO A 334 -16.90 -8.38 6.39
CA PRO A 334 -17.46 -7.05 6.58
C PRO A 334 -17.85 -6.83 8.05
N LEU A 335 -17.62 -5.63 8.57
CA LEU A 335 -18.16 -5.24 9.87
C LEU A 335 -19.54 -4.64 9.67
N ASP A 336 -20.56 -5.30 10.22
CA ASP A 336 -21.93 -4.78 10.22
C ASP A 336 -21.99 -3.43 10.95
N LEU A 337 -22.50 -2.41 10.24
CA LEU A 337 -22.70 -1.05 10.75
C LEU A 337 -23.91 -0.94 11.69
N GLN A 338 -24.74 -1.99 11.78
CA GLN A 338 -25.93 -2.08 12.63
C GLN A 338 -26.98 -1.02 12.29
N LEU A 339 -27.13 -0.72 11.00
CA LEU A 339 -28.18 0.17 10.50
C LEU A 339 -29.49 -0.60 10.44
N ARG A 340 -30.56 -0.02 10.99
CA ARG A 340 -31.91 -0.58 10.92
C ARG A 340 -32.73 0.24 9.92
N GLN A 341 -33.43 -0.44 9.02
CA GLN A 341 -34.52 0.18 8.28
C GLN A 341 -35.71 0.28 9.23
N SER A 342 -36.21 1.50 9.41
CA SER A 342 -37.36 1.81 10.27
C SER A 342 -38.65 1.20 9.73
#